data_AF-A0A1V5QME1-F1
#
_entry.id   AF-A0A1V5QME1-F1
#
_cell.length_a   1.000
_cell.length_b   1.000
_cell.length_c   1.000
_cell.angle_alpha   90.00
_cell.angle_beta   90.00
_cell.angle_gamma   90.00
#
_symmetry.space_group_name_H-M   'P 1'
#
loop_
_entity.id
_entity.type
_entity.pdbx_description
1 polymer ?
#
loop_
_entity_poly.entity_id
_entity_poly.type
_entity_poly.pdbx_seq_one_letter_code
_entity_poly.pdbx_strand_id
1 'polypeptide(L)'
;MKNNLTGIIFSLIIIISFVMGGYFFSQTQISLNTFLTINISPLIESIISLDFLLFCISVSIGLGVMMSLGSFYETKKATIFATGSYLLSILITVILFNLYDFLVPLIISAFTIIFCIKSLQKAREYKVYPILRTGIYASGRFFLILSTAFFFLLLFNSITQINYLESNFSNELLNSTVGNEITLSDQFTLQLAKSIAKNQSDTIELLQKQEELVRMTDEGITDALIYNQKLSAYKTAYNEEEYIQKLAENIKNNQIDMGKEIVTKFPIINSMAKYAFILYPLSAFILVLFIGNLIIKNIAGLVFCGVVKHYPNIEKTEKKA
;
A
#
# COMPACT_ATOMS: atom_id res chain seq x y z
N MET A 1 -23.57 31.50 -25.72
CA MET A 1 -24.14 30.96 -24.45
C MET A 1 -24.15 29.43 -24.36
N LYS A 2 -24.43 28.67 -25.44
CA LYS A 2 -24.48 27.19 -25.40
C LYS A 2 -23.18 26.50 -24.92
N ASN A 3 -22.00 27.02 -25.28
CA ASN A 3 -20.71 26.44 -24.86
C ASN A 3 -20.46 26.46 -23.35
N ASN A 4 -21.03 27.41 -22.59
CA ASN A 4 -20.83 27.46 -21.13
C ASN A 4 -21.72 26.45 -20.39
N LEU A 5 -22.91 26.14 -20.92
CA LEU A 5 -23.86 25.21 -20.30
C LEU A 5 -23.27 23.79 -20.25
N THR A 6 -22.68 23.31 -21.35
CA THR A 6 -22.04 21.99 -21.41
C THR A 6 -20.85 21.88 -20.46
N GLY A 7 -20.09 22.95 -20.28
CA GLY A 7 -18.96 23.01 -19.35
C GLY A 7 -19.42 22.93 -17.90
N ILE A 8 -20.53 23.58 -17.57
CA ILE A 8 -21.18 23.50 -16.25
C ILE A 8 -21.70 22.08 -16.00
N ILE A 9 -22.34 21.43 -16.98
CA ILE A 9 -22.81 20.05 -16.84
C ILE A 9 -21.65 19.08 -16.56
N PHE A 10 -20.57 19.17 -17.33
CA PHE A 10 -19.38 18.35 -17.07
C PHE A 10 -18.76 18.67 -15.70
N SER A 11 -18.71 19.94 -15.32
CA SER A 11 -18.24 20.39 -14.00
C SER A 11 -19.07 19.78 -12.86
N LEU A 12 -20.40 19.76 -12.99
CA LEU A 12 -21.31 19.14 -12.03
C LEU A 12 -21.09 17.63 -11.94
N ILE A 13 -20.91 16.94 -13.08
CA ILE A 13 -20.62 15.50 -13.10
C ILE A 13 -19.30 15.20 -12.39
N ILE A 14 -18.26 16.01 -12.62
CA ILE A 14 -16.97 15.88 -11.93
C ILE A 14 -17.17 16.04 -10.43
N ILE A 15 -17.88 17.09 -10.00
CA ILE A 15 -18.12 17.35 -8.58
C ILE A 15 -18.86 16.18 -7.92
N ILE A 16 -20.00 15.77 -8.48
CA ILE A 16 -20.82 14.68 -7.94
C ILE A 16 -19.99 13.39 -7.88
N SER A 17 -19.23 13.08 -8.93
CA SER A 17 -18.42 11.85 -9.02
C SER A 17 -17.34 11.78 -7.94
N PHE A 18 -16.63 12.89 -7.69
CA PHE A 18 -15.60 12.93 -6.65
C PHE A 18 -16.18 13.03 -5.24
N VAL A 19 -17.32 13.69 -5.06
CA VAL A 19 -18.04 13.71 -3.77
C VAL A 19 -18.58 12.33 -3.41
N MET A 20 -19.20 11.64 -4.37
CA MET A 20 -19.63 10.24 -4.20
C MET A 20 -18.44 9.31 -3.96
N GLY A 21 -17.32 9.52 -4.66
CA GLY A 21 -16.08 8.81 -4.38
C GLY A 21 -15.62 9.02 -2.94
N GLY A 22 -15.62 10.27 -2.47
CA GLY A 22 -15.31 10.62 -1.08
C GLY A 22 -16.21 9.93 -0.05
N TYR A 23 -17.53 9.92 -0.31
CA TYR A 23 -18.51 9.22 0.51
C TYR A 23 -18.18 7.72 0.62
N PHE A 24 -18.05 7.03 -0.51
CA PHE A 24 -17.76 5.59 -0.50
C PHE A 24 -16.41 5.28 0.14
N PHE A 25 -15.38 6.11 -0.11
CA PHE A 25 -14.09 5.95 0.54
C PHE A 25 -14.20 6.08 2.06
N SER A 26 -14.98 7.03 2.57
CA SER A 26 -15.19 7.19 4.01
C SER A 26 -15.83 5.97 4.69
N GLN A 27 -16.68 5.22 3.97
CA GLN A 27 -17.29 3.99 4.49
C GLN A 27 -16.28 2.84 4.62
N THR A 28 -15.18 2.87 3.86
CA THR A 28 -14.14 1.82 3.93
C THR A 28 -13.31 1.86 5.21
N GLN A 29 -13.41 2.94 5.99
CA GLN A 29 -12.64 3.19 7.21
C GLN A 29 -11.11 3.16 7.02
N ILE A 30 -10.64 3.27 5.77
CA ILE A 30 -9.21 3.39 5.47
C ILE A 30 -8.71 4.74 5.99
N SER A 31 -7.80 4.69 6.96
CA SER A 31 -7.14 5.85 7.55
C SER A 31 -5.65 5.86 7.21
N LEU A 32 -4.96 6.96 7.52
CA LEU A 32 -3.51 7.04 7.35
C LEU A 32 -2.78 5.98 8.22
N ASN A 33 -3.28 5.70 9.42
CA ASN A 33 -2.73 4.66 10.31
C ASN A 33 -2.87 3.25 9.71
N THR A 34 -3.90 3.01 8.89
CA THR A 34 -4.09 1.74 8.18
C THR A 34 -2.95 1.45 7.19
N PHE A 35 -2.25 2.49 6.71
CA PHE A 35 -1.05 2.35 5.86
C PHE A 35 0.26 2.25 6.65
N LEU A 36 0.24 2.57 7.95
CA LEU A 36 1.39 2.55 8.86
C LEU A 36 1.36 1.32 9.79
N THR A 37 0.84 0.20 9.31
CA THR A 37 0.81 -1.07 10.07
C THR A 37 1.27 -2.24 9.19
N ILE A 38 1.85 -3.27 9.83
CA ILE A 38 2.26 -4.52 9.16
C ILE A 38 1.05 -5.40 8.84
N ASN A 39 -0.03 -5.27 9.64
CA ASN A 39 -1.24 -6.04 9.43
C ASN A 39 -2.03 -5.49 8.24
N ILE A 40 -1.83 -6.09 7.07
CA ILE A 40 -2.55 -5.73 5.85
C ILE A 40 -3.95 -6.34 5.75
N SER A 41 -4.37 -7.24 6.66
CA SER A 41 -5.67 -7.93 6.54
C SER A 41 -6.84 -6.95 6.53
N PRO A 42 -6.96 -5.99 7.48
CA PRO A 42 -8.04 -5.01 7.46
C PRO A 42 -8.00 -4.14 6.20
N LEU A 43 -6.80 -3.81 5.71
CA LEU A 43 -6.63 -3.04 4.48
C LEU A 43 -7.12 -3.83 3.25
N ILE A 44 -6.81 -5.12 3.17
CA ILE A 44 -7.27 -6.00 2.09
C ILE A 44 -8.80 -6.15 2.14
N GLU A 45 -9.37 -6.38 3.31
CA GLU A 45 -10.82 -6.46 3.51
C GLU A 45 -11.51 -5.16 3.04
N SER A 46 -10.98 -4.01 3.46
CA SER A 46 -11.48 -2.71 3.01
C SER A 46 -11.34 -2.52 1.49
N ILE A 47 -10.24 -2.97 0.87
CA ILE A 47 -10.00 -2.82 -0.58
C ILE A 47 -10.93 -3.71 -1.43
N ILE A 48 -11.31 -4.89 -0.92
CA ILE A 48 -12.20 -5.82 -1.64
C ILE A 48 -13.69 -5.47 -1.41
N SER A 49 -13.99 -4.59 -0.45
CA SER A 49 -15.35 -4.17 -0.15
C SER A 49 -16.08 -3.55 -1.35
N LEU A 50 -17.42 -3.68 -1.34
CA LEU A 50 -18.28 -3.05 -2.35
C LEU A 50 -18.11 -1.52 -2.36
N ASP A 51 -17.96 -0.90 -1.18
CA ASP A 51 -17.74 0.53 -1.05
C ASP A 51 -16.46 0.97 -1.75
N PHE A 52 -15.36 0.22 -1.59
CA PHE A 52 -14.11 0.54 -2.27
C PHE A 52 -14.21 0.41 -3.80
N LEU A 53 -14.97 -0.57 -4.29
CA LEU A 53 -15.26 -0.71 -5.72
C LEU A 53 -16.09 0.45 -6.26
N LEU A 54 -17.12 0.89 -5.52
CA LEU A 54 -17.95 2.05 -5.87
C LEU A 54 -17.15 3.36 -5.83
N PHE A 55 -16.21 3.48 -4.88
CA PHE A 55 -15.22 4.56 -4.86
C PHE A 55 -14.40 4.58 -6.16
N CYS A 56 -13.81 3.43 -6.55
CA CYS A 56 -13.00 3.32 -7.75
C CYS A 56 -13.79 3.70 -9.01
N ILE A 57 -15.03 3.23 -9.14
CA ILE A 57 -15.91 3.56 -10.28
C ILE A 57 -16.21 5.07 -10.30
N SER A 58 -16.61 5.64 -9.16
CA SER A 58 -16.96 7.06 -9.08
C SER A 58 -15.79 7.97 -9.45
N VAL A 59 -14.60 7.71 -8.91
CA VAL A 59 -13.38 8.45 -9.26
C VAL A 59 -13.01 8.26 -10.74
N SER A 60 -13.18 7.05 -11.28
CA SER A 60 -12.90 6.77 -12.70
C SER A 60 -13.79 7.60 -13.64
N ILE A 61 -15.08 7.72 -13.31
CA ILE A 61 -16.03 8.53 -14.08
C ILE A 61 -15.61 10.01 -14.03
N GLY A 62 -15.34 10.53 -12.83
CA GLY A 62 -14.87 11.91 -12.64
C GLY A 62 -13.62 12.21 -13.47
N LEU A 63 -12.61 11.34 -13.40
CA LEU A 63 -11.36 11.47 -14.16
C LEU A 63 -11.59 11.39 -15.68
N GLY A 64 -12.39 10.43 -16.16
CA GLY A 64 -12.67 10.28 -17.59
C GLY A 64 -13.40 11.49 -18.19
N VAL A 65 -14.38 12.03 -17.47
CA VAL A 65 -15.11 13.24 -17.85
C VAL A 65 -14.19 14.46 -17.81
N MET A 66 -13.39 14.61 -16.75
CA MET A 66 -12.40 15.69 -16.61
C MET A 66 -11.40 15.71 -17.77
N MET A 67 -10.87 14.55 -18.18
CA MET A 67 -9.96 14.43 -19.32
C MET A 67 -10.65 14.79 -20.64
N SER A 68 -11.94 14.45 -20.78
CA SER A 68 -12.70 14.70 -22.00
C SER A 68 -12.85 16.19 -22.30
N LEU A 69 -12.89 17.06 -21.29
CA LEU A 69 -13.00 18.52 -21.43
C LEU A 69 -11.96 19.11 -22.38
N GLY A 70 -10.73 18.58 -22.37
CA GLY A 70 -9.66 19.02 -23.27
C GLY A 70 -9.96 18.81 -24.75
N SER A 71 -10.88 17.92 -25.10
CA SER A 71 -11.34 17.70 -26.47
C SER A 71 -12.50 18.61 -26.89
N PHE A 72 -13.23 19.23 -25.94
CA PHE A 72 -14.40 20.10 -26.21
C PHE A 72 -14.10 21.59 -26.11
N TYR A 73 -13.06 21.98 -25.37
CA TYR A 73 -12.76 23.37 -25.06
C TYR A 73 -11.29 23.70 -25.29
N GLU A 74 -11.00 24.98 -25.52
CA GLU A 74 -9.64 25.52 -25.44
C GLU A 74 -8.97 25.16 -24.11
N THR A 75 -7.67 24.89 -24.14
CA THR A 75 -6.87 24.47 -22.98
C THR A 75 -7.16 25.28 -21.73
N LYS A 76 -7.17 26.61 -21.86
CA LYS A 76 -7.35 27.53 -20.73
C LYS A 76 -8.70 27.31 -20.06
N LYS A 77 -9.78 27.21 -20.84
CA LYS A 77 -11.15 26.99 -20.32
C LYS A 77 -11.32 25.58 -19.77
N ALA A 78 -10.85 24.56 -20.50
CA ALA A 78 -10.89 23.17 -20.05
C ALA A 78 -10.20 22.99 -18.69
N THR A 79 -9.00 23.58 -18.54
CA THR A 79 -8.24 23.53 -17.28
C THR A 79 -8.96 24.25 -16.15
N ILE A 80 -9.54 25.43 -16.38
CA ILE A 80 -10.28 26.16 -15.34
C ILE A 80 -11.46 25.33 -14.84
N PHE A 81 -12.29 24.79 -15.74
CA PHE A 81 -13.43 23.95 -15.34
C PHE A 81 -12.97 22.68 -14.61
N ALA A 82 -12.02 21.95 -15.17
CA ALA A 82 -11.53 20.70 -14.59
C ALA A 82 -10.90 20.90 -13.20
N THR A 83 -9.93 21.82 -13.09
CA THR A 83 -9.22 22.08 -11.83
C THR A 83 -10.15 22.73 -10.80
N GLY A 84 -10.99 23.68 -11.20
CA GLY A 84 -11.95 24.33 -10.31
C GLY A 84 -12.97 23.33 -9.74
N SER A 85 -13.56 22.49 -10.59
CA SER A 85 -14.49 21.45 -10.15
C SER A 85 -13.83 20.38 -9.29
N TYR A 86 -12.60 19.99 -9.59
CA TYR A 86 -11.84 19.02 -8.80
C TYR A 86 -11.46 19.57 -7.42
N LEU A 87 -10.97 20.81 -7.34
CA LEU A 87 -10.64 21.41 -6.05
C LEU A 87 -11.89 21.64 -5.20
N LEU A 88 -12.98 22.09 -5.81
CA LEU A 88 -14.25 22.26 -5.11
C LEU A 88 -14.77 20.91 -4.58
N SER A 89 -14.68 19.84 -5.38
CA SER A 89 -15.11 18.52 -4.95
C SER A 89 -14.26 17.97 -3.81
N ILE A 90 -12.92 18.15 -3.86
CA ILE A 90 -12.04 17.79 -2.74
C ILE A 90 -12.45 18.54 -1.47
N LEU A 91 -12.66 19.86 -1.55
CA LEU A 91 -13.04 20.66 -0.38
C LEU A 91 -14.36 20.17 0.22
N ILE A 92 -15.38 19.93 -0.61
CA ILE A 92 -16.68 19.39 -0.16
C ILE A 92 -16.48 18.02 0.48
N THR A 93 -15.75 17.11 -0.18
CA THR A 93 -15.48 15.75 0.30
C THR A 93 -14.77 15.76 1.64
N VAL A 94 -13.72 16.57 1.80
CA VAL A 94 -12.92 16.62 3.03
C VAL A 94 -13.73 17.18 4.19
N ILE A 95 -14.54 18.22 3.96
CA ILE A 95 -15.39 18.83 4.99
C ILE A 95 -16.54 17.89 5.39
N LEU A 96 -17.23 17.28 4.43
CA LEU A 96 -18.41 16.45 4.73
C LEU A 96 -18.06 15.10 5.34
N PHE A 97 -16.92 14.52 4.96
CA PHE A 97 -16.56 13.14 5.35
C PHE A 97 -15.31 13.06 6.23
N ASN A 98 -14.81 14.19 6.73
CA ASN A 98 -13.65 14.28 7.64
C ASN A 98 -12.37 13.60 7.10
N LEU A 99 -12.10 13.73 5.80
CA LEU A 99 -10.92 13.11 5.15
C LEU A 99 -9.68 14.04 5.14
N TYR A 100 -9.46 14.78 6.23
CA TYR A 100 -8.41 15.81 6.31
C TYR A 100 -7.00 15.24 6.09
N ASP A 101 -6.75 14.00 6.51
CA ASP A 101 -5.46 13.32 6.36
C ASP A 101 -5.04 13.15 4.89
N PHE A 102 -6.01 13.14 3.96
CA PHE A 102 -5.79 12.95 2.53
C PHE A 102 -5.75 14.26 1.75
N LEU A 103 -6.00 15.41 2.40
CA LEU A 103 -6.16 16.71 1.73
C LEU A 103 -4.92 17.11 0.92
N VAL A 104 -3.72 16.97 1.51
CA VAL A 104 -2.46 17.40 0.89
C VAL A 104 -2.18 16.59 -0.41
N PRO A 105 -2.17 15.25 -0.40
CA PRO A 105 -2.04 14.44 -1.62
C PRO A 105 -3.09 14.78 -2.70
N LEU A 106 -4.34 14.99 -2.28
CA LEU A 106 -5.44 15.32 -3.20
C LEU A 106 -5.22 16.68 -3.88
N ILE A 107 -4.85 17.73 -3.13
CA ILE A 107 -4.51 19.05 -3.69
C ILE A 107 -3.32 18.96 -4.65
N ILE A 108 -2.26 18.22 -4.29
CA ILE A 108 -1.09 18.06 -5.16
C ILE A 108 -1.48 17.42 -6.50
N SER A 109 -2.40 16.47 -6.48
CA SER A 109 -2.86 15.83 -7.72
C SER A 109 -3.60 16.80 -8.67
N ALA A 110 -4.14 17.92 -8.16
CA ALA A 110 -4.79 18.93 -9.00
C ALA A 110 -3.85 19.59 -10.02
N PHE A 111 -2.55 19.71 -9.71
CA PHE A 111 -1.55 20.25 -10.64
C PHE A 111 -1.37 19.37 -11.89
N THR A 112 -1.68 18.07 -11.76
CA THR A 112 -1.51 17.10 -12.84
C THR A 112 -2.60 17.21 -13.91
N ILE A 113 -3.75 17.78 -13.54
CA ILE A 113 -4.92 17.97 -14.43
C ILE A 113 -4.54 18.80 -15.66
N ILE A 114 -3.69 19.81 -15.47
CA ILE A 114 -3.19 20.67 -16.56
C ILE A 114 -2.45 19.82 -17.60
N PHE A 115 -1.60 18.91 -17.15
CA PHE A 115 -0.82 18.02 -18.01
C PHE A 115 -1.71 16.97 -18.70
N CYS A 116 -2.69 16.42 -17.99
CA CYS A 116 -3.67 15.48 -18.56
C CYS A 116 -4.47 16.14 -19.70
N ILE A 117 -4.96 17.36 -19.49
CA ILE A 117 -5.75 18.11 -20.48
C ILE A 117 -4.91 18.50 -21.70
N LYS A 118 -3.68 18.99 -21.47
CA LYS A 118 -2.76 19.34 -22.58
C LYS A 118 -2.43 18.13 -23.46
N SER A 119 -2.27 16.96 -22.85
CA SER A 119 -1.89 15.73 -23.58
C SER A 119 -3.02 15.14 -24.42
N LEU A 120 -4.27 15.54 -24.19
CA LEU A 120 -5.48 14.92 -24.77
C LEU A 120 -6.30 15.84 -25.69
N GLN A 121 -5.80 17.03 -26.01
CA GLN A 121 -6.53 18.00 -26.84
C GLN A 121 -6.82 17.52 -28.26
N LYS A 122 -5.95 16.71 -28.84
CA LYS A 122 -6.10 16.17 -30.20
C LYS A 122 -6.68 14.77 -30.24
N ALA A 123 -7.20 14.25 -29.11
CA ALA A 123 -7.64 12.86 -29.03
C ALA A 123 -8.70 12.50 -30.10
N ARG A 124 -9.55 13.46 -30.48
CA ARG A 124 -10.60 13.28 -31.50
C ARG A 124 -10.12 12.95 -32.89
N GLU A 125 -8.89 13.34 -33.24
CA GLU A 125 -8.31 13.05 -34.56
C GLU A 125 -7.89 11.58 -34.66
N TYR A 126 -7.86 10.88 -33.53
CA TYR A 126 -7.43 9.49 -33.47
C TYR A 126 -8.59 8.49 -33.64
N LYS A 127 -8.23 7.28 -34.09
CA LYS A 127 -9.13 6.11 -34.06
C LYS A 127 -9.46 5.73 -32.60
N VAL A 128 -10.51 4.94 -32.40
CA VAL A 128 -11.03 4.52 -31.08
C VAL A 128 -9.92 4.00 -30.16
N TYR A 129 -9.10 3.08 -30.66
CA TYR A 129 -8.04 2.45 -29.88
C TYR A 129 -6.97 3.44 -29.37
N PRO A 130 -6.41 4.33 -30.22
CA PRO A 130 -5.50 5.36 -29.71
C PRO A 130 -6.16 6.38 -28.74
N ILE A 131 -7.46 6.65 -28.84
CA ILE A 131 -8.19 7.47 -27.84
C ILE A 131 -8.20 6.77 -26.47
N LEU A 132 -8.58 5.48 -26.45
CA LEU A 132 -8.58 4.69 -25.23
C LEU A 132 -7.19 4.62 -24.60
N ARG A 133 -6.16 4.33 -25.40
CA ARG A 133 -4.77 4.22 -24.94
C ARG A 133 -4.25 5.53 -24.33
N THR A 134 -4.58 6.67 -24.94
CA THR A 134 -4.15 7.99 -24.44
C THR A 134 -4.87 8.36 -23.14
N GLY A 135 -6.16 8.05 -23.02
CA GLY A 135 -6.91 8.18 -21.76
C GLY A 135 -6.33 7.35 -20.62
N ILE A 136 -6.02 6.07 -20.88
CA ILE A 136 -5.37 5.16 -19.91
C ILE A 136 -4.00 5.69 -19.46
N TYR A 137 -3.24 6.28 -20.38
CA TYR A 137 -1.92 6.82 -20.06
C TYR A 137 -2.01 8.09 -19.20
N ALA A 138 -2.96 8.97 -19.50
CA ALA A 138 -3.18 10.21 -18.73
C ALA A 138 -3.68 9.93 -17.32
N SER A 139 -4.60 8.98 -17.14
CA SER A 139 -5.06 8.53 -15.82
C SER A 139 -3.94 7.84 -15.04
N GLY A 140 -3.12 7.01 -15.69
CA GLY A 140 -1.94 6.41 -15.06
C GLY A 140 -0.95 7.45 -14.51
N ARG A 141 -0.70 8.54 -15.25
CA ARG A 141 0.15 9.66 -14.78
C ARG A 141 -0.45 10.40 -13.57
N PHE A 142 -1.77 10.59 -13.56
CA PHE A 142 -2.46 11.19 -12.41
C PHE A 142 -2.20 10.38 -11.13
N PHE A 143 -2.39 9.05 -11.19
CA PHE A 143 -2.15 8.18 -10.04
C PHE A 143 -0.70 8.08 -9.64
N LEU A 144 0.25 8.11 -10.59
CA LEU A 144 1.67 8.12 -10.24
C LEU A 144 2.04 9.32 -9.36
N ILE A 145 1.53 10.51 -9.70
CA ILE A 145 1.80 11.72 -8.92
C ILE A 145 1.04 11.70 -7.60
N LEU A 146 -0.22 11.23 -7.59
CA LEU A 146 -0.98 11.04 -6.36
C LEU A 146 -0.28 10.07 -5.39
N SER A 147 0.17 8.91 -5.88
CA SER A 147 0.94 7.94 -5.10
C SER A 147 2.24 8.55 -4.57
N THR A 148 2.95 9.33 -5.39
CA THR A 148 4.18 10.01 -4.97
C THR A 148 3.91 11.02 -3.84
N ALA A 149 2.83 11.79 -3.96
CA ALA A 149 2.42 12.72 -2.90
C ALA A 149 2.03 11.97 -1.61
N PHE A 150 1.33 10.84 -1.74
CA PHE A 150 0.97 9.97 -0.62
C PHE A 150 2.21 9.36 0.05
N PHE A 151 3.18 8.92 -0.74
CA PHE A 151 4.48 8.43 -0.26
C PHE A 151 5.20 9.49 0.57
N PHE A 152 5.33 10.71 0.06
CA PHE A 152 6.00 11.77 0.81
C PHE A 152 5.25 12.16 2.09
N LEU A 153 3.92 12.23 2.05
CA LEU A 153 3.12 12.48 3.25
C LEU A 153 3.37 11.42 4.32
N LEU A 154 3.30 10.15 3.95
CA LEU A 154 3.55 9.03 4.85
C LEU A 154 5.00 9.05 5.35
N LEU A 155 5.97 9.29 4.47
CA LEU A 155 7.38 9.36 4.83
C LEU A 155 7.65 10.44 5.88
N PHE A 156 7.08 11.64 5.71
CA PHE A 156 7.23 12.70 6.71
C PHE A 156 6.58 12.32 8.04
N ASN A 157 5.41 11.68 8.01
CA ASN A 157 4.77 11.20 9.23
C ASN A 157 5.61 10.10 9.91
N SER A 158 6.08 9.12 9.14
CA SER A 158 6.93 8.02 9.64
C SER A 158 8.25 8.51 10.22
N ILE A 159 8.87 9.54 9.64
CA ILE A 159 10.10 10.15 10.19
C ILE A 159 9.85 10.70 11.60
N THR A 160 8.71 11.35 11.85
CA THR A 160 8.37 11.88 13.18
C THR A 160 8.14 10.79 14.23
N GLN A 161 7.93 9.54 13.78
CA GLN A 161 7.60 8.38 14.62
C GLN A 161 8.66 7.27 14.53
N ILE A 162 9.87 7.55 14.03
CA ILE A 162 10.93 6.54 13.79
C ILE A 162 11.14 5.62 15.00
N ASN A 163 11.31 6.19 16.19
CA ASN A 163 11.60 5.40 17.39
C ASN A 163 10.45 4.46 17.75
N TYR A 164 9.20 4.91 17.58
CA TYR A 164 8.01 4.12 17.83
C TYR A 164 7.88 2.98 16.81
N LEU A 165 8.09 3.28 15.52
CA LEU A 165 8.00 2.28 14.46
C LEU A 165 9.11 1.23 14.61
N GLU A 166 10.35 1.63 14.89
CA GLU A 166 11.47 0.70 15.10
C GLU A 166 11.22 -0.20 16.30
N SER A 167 10.76 0.34 17.43
CA SER A 167 10.53 -0.44 18.65
C SER A 167 9.36 -1.43 18.53
N ASN A 168 8.33 -1.09 17.75
CA ASN A 168 7.10 -1.88 17.67
C ASN A 168 7.04 -2.80 16.45
N PHE A 169 7.86 -2.55 15.41
CA PHE A 169 7.85 -3.32 14.16
C PHE A 169 7.86 -4.83 14.39
N SER A 170 8.73 -5.30 15.26
CA SER A 170 8.91 -6.74 15.45
C SER A 170 7.78 -7.39 16.23
N ASN A 171 7.21 -6.66 17.20
CA ASN A 171 6.03 -7.13 17.94
C ASN A 171 4.80 -7.14 17.05
N GLU A 172 4.61 -6.10 16.21
CA GLU A 172 3.54 -6.08 15.22
C GLU A 172 3.69 -7.19 14.19
N LEU A 173 4.92 -7.48 13.72
CA LEU A 173 5.20 -8.54 12.77
C LEU A 173 4.87 -9.91 13.36
N LEU A 174 5.32 -10.18 14.59
CA LEU A 174 5.08 -11.43 15.29
C LEU A 174 3.58 -11.62 15.56
N ASN A 175 2.89 -10.60 16.08
CA ASN A 175 1.45 -10.66 16.34
C ASN A 175 0.62 -10.82 15.06
N SER A 176 1.11 -10.31 13.93
CA SER A 176 0.41 -10.41 12.64
C SER A 176 0.70 -11.73 11.91
N THR A 177 1.82 -12.40 12.22
CA THR A 177 2.32 -13.55 11.46
C THR A 177 2.28 -14.86 12.24
N VAL A 178 2.31 -14.83 13.58
CA VAL A 178 2.22 -16.03 14.42
C VAL A 178 0.77 -16.22 14.87
N GLY A 179 0.24 -17.43 14.73
CA GLY A 179 -1.06 -17.82 15.29
C GLY A 179 -2.27 -17.41 14.44
N ASN A 180 -2.09 -16.62 13.38
CA ASN A 180 -3.13 -16.36 12.39
C ASN A 180 -3.27 -17.56 11.43
N GLU A 181 -4.51 -17.96 11.11
CA GLU A 181 -4.87 -19.18 10.33
C GLU A 181 -4.40 -19.21 8.86
N ILE A 182 -3.57 -18.25 8.44
CA ILE A 182 -3.09 -18.15 7.05
C ILE A 182 -1.97 -19.18 6.84
N THR A 183 -1.96 -19.88 5.71
CA THR A 183 -0.92 -20.90 5.37
C THR A 183 0.52 -20.36 5.40
N LEU A 184 0.71 -19.05 5.18
CA LEU A 184 2.01 -18.37 5.33
C LEU A 184 2.48 -18.27 6.80
N SER A 185 1.55 -18.19 7.75
CA SER A 185 1.83 -18.13 9.20
C SER A 185 2.41 -19.45 9.70
N ASP A 186 1.89 -20.59 9.25
CA ASP A 186 2.43 -21.91 9.62
C ASP A 186 3.85 -22.13 9.05
N GLN A 187 4.10 -21.71 7.81
CA GLN A 187 5.43 -21.79 7.21
C GLN A 187 6.44 -20.86 7.90
N PHE A 188 6.03 -19.63 8.21
CA PHE A 188 6.86 -18.68 8.96
C PHE A 188 7.16 -19.21 10.36
N THR A 189 6.16 -19.72 11.07
CA THR A 189 6.29 -20.30 12.42
C THR A 189 7.24 -21.49 12.42
N LEU A 190 7.16 -22.36 11.42
CA LEU A 190 8.07 -23.49 11.28
C LEU A 190 9.51 -23.04 10.99
N GLN A 191 9.70 -22.03 10.12
CA GLN A 191 11.03 -21.48 9.84
C GLN A 191 11.62 -20.77 11.07
N LEU A 192 10.77 -20.09 11.85
CA LEU A 192 11.15 -19.47 13.11
C LEU A 192 11.60 -20.53 14.12
N ALA A 193 10.83 -21.61 14.28
CA ALA A 193 11.18 -22.75 15.13
C ALA A 193 12.52 -23.39 14.71
N LYS A 194 12.72 -23.64 13.41
CA LYS A 194 13.98 -24.16 12.87
C LYS A 194 15.16 -23.26 13.19
N SER A 195 14.99 -21.95 13.05
CA SER A 195 16.06 -20.99 13.33
C SER A 195 16.38 -20.88 14.83
N ILE A 196 15.38 -20.98 15.70
CA ILE A 196 15.58 -21.02 17.15
C ILE A 196 16.33 -22.30 17.53
N ALA A 197 15.88 -23.45 17.03
CA ALA A 197 16.49 -24.74 17.33
C ALA A 197 17.94 -24.82 16.85
N LYS A 198 18.21 -24.33 15.63
CA LYS A 198 19.58 -24.19 15.11
C LYS A 198 20.44 -23.30 16.00
N ASN A 199 19.93 -22.16 16.46
CA ASN A 199 20.70 -21.27 17.32
C ASN A 199 21.03 -21.90 18.68
N GLN A 200 20.10 -22.66 19.28
CA GLN A 200 20.40 -23.39 20.51
C GLN A 200 21.48 -24.48 20.28
N SER A 201 21.45 -25.14 19.13
CA SER A 201 22.49 -26.07 18.68
C SER A 201 23.87 -25.39 18.52
N ASP A 202 23.91 -24.22 17.87
CA ASP A 202 25.12 -23.41 17.67
C ASP A 202 25.68 -22.86 19.00
N THR A 203 24.80 -22.46 19.91
CA THR A 203 25.17 -21.99 21.26
C THR A 203 25.79 -23.11 22.09
N ILE A 204 25.21 -24.31 22.03
CA ILE A 204 25.81 -25.49 22.67
C ILE A 204 27.19 -25.77 22.07
N GLU A 205 27.33 -25.71 20.75
CA GLU A 205 28.62 -25.93 20.10
C GLU A 205 29.69 -24.93 20.57
N LEU A 206 29.31 -23.67 20.79
CA LEU A 206 30.21 -22.66 21.37
C LEU A 206 30.59 -22.98 22.82
N LEU A 207 29.63 -23.42 23.66
CA LEU A 207 29.90 -23.86 25.03
C LEU A 207 30.86 -25.05 25.06
N GLN A 208 30.66 -26.02 24.16
CA GLN A 208 31.52 -27.19 24.02
C GLN A 208 32.95 -26.86 23.58
N LYS A 209 33.16 -25.72 22.91
CA LYS A 209 34.47 -25.23 22.46
C LYS A 209 35.18 -24.31 23.45
N GLN A 210 34.59 -24.04 24.63
CA GLN A 210 35.26 -23.24 25.64
C GLN A 210 36.50 -23.96 26.16
N GLU A 211 37.65 -23.28 26.16
CA GLU A 211 38.96 -23.86 26.54
C GLU A 211 38.92 -24.54 27.91
N GLU A 212 38.22 -23.96 28.88
CA GLU A 212 38.10 -24.50 30.22
C GLU A 212 37.36 -25.84 30.23
N LEU A 213 36.24 -25.94 29.49
CA LEU A 213 35.48 -27.18 29.38
C LEU A 213 36.26 -28.25 28.62
N VAL A 214 36.93 -27.88 27.53
CA VAL A 214 37.80 -28.80 26.76
C VAL A 214 38.90 -29.34 27.66
N ARG A 215 39.62 -28.46 28.36
CA ARG A 215 40.70 -28.85 29.29
C ARG A 215 40.20 -29.80 30.38
N MET A 216 39.11 -29.46 31.07
CA MET A 216 38.55 -30.31 32.13
C MET A 216 38.06 -31.67 31.61
N THR A 217 37.57 -31.70 30.37
CA THR A 217 37.15 -32.95 29.72
C THR A 217 38.37 -33.81 29.36
N ASP A 218 39.43 -33.21 28.83
CA ASP A 218 40.69 -33.88 28.48
C ASP A 218 41.44 -34.40 29.73
N GLU A 219 41.35 -33.67 30.84
CA GLU A 219 41.86 -34.08 32.17
C GLU A 219 41.03 -35.20 32.82
N GLY A 220 39.90 -35.59 32.22
CA GLY A 220 39.06 -36.68 32.71
C GLY A 220 38.20 -36.33 33.92
N ILE A 221 37.94 -35.04 34.17
CA ILE A 221 37.08 -34.60 35.28
C ILE A 221 35.65 -35.10 35.02
N THR A 222 35.15 -35.95 35.93
CA THR A 222 33.87 -36.66 35.75
C THR A 222 32.69 -35.71 35.53
N ASP A 223 32.63 -34.61 36.26
CA ASP A 223 31.55 -33.62 36.12
C ASP A 223 31.58 -32.92 34.76
N ALA A 224 32.77 -32.62 34.24
CA ALA A 224 32.93 -32.01 32.91
C ALA A 224 32.53 -32.98 31.79
N LEU A 225 32.88 -34.28 31.92
CA LEU A 225 32.44 -35.34 31.00
C LEU A 225 30.92 -35.48 30.99
N ILE A 226 30.28 -35.54 32.16
CA ILE A 226 28.82 -35.62 32.29
C ILE A 226 28.16 -34.37 31.68
N TYR A 227 28.72 -33.19 31.96
CA TYR A 227 28.22 -31.94 31.41
C TYR A 227 28.32 -31.91 29.88
N ASN A 228 29.45 -32.31 29.30
CA ASN A 228 29.64 -32.34 27.85
C ASN A 228 28.75 -33.39 27.15
N GLN A 229 28.48 -34.52 27.80
CA GLN A 229 27.50 -35.51 27.32
C GLN A 229 26.08 -34.94 27.32
N LYS A 230 25.67 -34.22 28.37
CA LYS A 230 24.37 -33.53 28.42
C LYS A 230 24.24 -32.48 27.33
N LEU A 231 25.28 -31.67 27.13
CA LEU A 231 25.33 -30.71 26.02
C LEU A 231 25.16 -31.39 24.66
N SER A 232 25.86 -32.50 24.42
CA SER A 232 25.72 -33.27 23.18
C SER A 232 24.31 -33.83 22.98
N ALA A 233 23.67 -34.33 24.05
CA ALA A 233 22.29 -34.80 24.00
C ALA A 233 21.31 -33.66 23.68
N TYR A 234 21.47 -32.48 24.28
CA TYR A 234 20.66 -31.31 23.96
C TYR A 234 20.88 -30.84 22.51
N LYS A 235 22.13 -30.85 22.03
CA LYS A 235 22.45 -30.50 20.63
C LYS A 235 21.73 -31.42 19.64
N THR A 236 21.73 -32.72 19.91
CA THR A 236 21.00 -33.70 19.09
C THR A 236 19.49 -33.44 19.13
N ALA A 237 18.91 -33.27 20.32
CA ALA A 237 17.50 -33.00 20.50
C ALA A 237 17.03 -31.74 19.75
N TYR A 238 17.85 -30.68 19.70
CA TYR A 238 17.52 -29.45 18.96
C TYR A 238 17.56 -29.61 17.43
N ASN A 239 18.22 -30.65 16.91
CA ASN A 239 18.22 -30.94 15.48
C ASN A 239 17.11 -31.94 15.08
N GLU A 240 16.39 -32.50 16.05
CA GLU A 240 15.30 -33.45 15.80
C GLU A 240 14.04 -32.75 15.27
N GLU A 241 13.41 -33.38 14.28
CA GLU A 241 12.21 -32.84 13.65
C GLU A 241 11.02 -32.78 14.62
N GLU A 242 10.92 -33.73 15.55
CA GLU A 242 9.88 -33.75 16.59
C GLU A 242 10.01 -32.54 17.53
N TYR A 243 11.24 -32.17 17.92
CA TYR A 243 11.48 -30.99 18.75
C TYR A 243 11.09 -29.70 18.01
N ILE A 244 11.49 -29.58 16.74
CA ILE A 244 11.16 -28.41 15.90
C ILE A 244 9.64 -28.28 15.73
N GLN A 245 8.92 -29.38 15.54
CA GLN A 245 7.46 -29.38 15.43
C GLN A 245 6.78 -28.98 16.73
N LYS A 246 7.19 -29.55 17.87
CA LYS A 246 6.69 -29.15 19.20
C LYS A 246 6.97 -27.69 19.51
N LEU A 247 8.16 -27.20 19.12
CA LEU A 247 8.52 -25.80 19.27
C LEU A 247 7.64 -24.90 18.39
N ALA A 248 7.39 -25.27 17.14
CA ALA A 248 6.49 -24.54 16.25
C ALA A 248 5.05 -24.48 16.80
N GLU A 249 4.56 -25.58 17.38
CA GLU A 249 3.24 -25.64 18.00
C GLU A 249 3.16 -24.78 19.28
N ASN A 250 4.20 -24.77 20.11
CA ASN A 250 4.29 -23.91 21.28
C ASN A 250 4.37 -22.41 20.92
N ILE A 251 5.10 -22.08 19.85
CA ILE A 251 5.16 -20.72 19.28
C ILE A 251 3.77 -20.31 18.78
N LYS A 252 3.09 -21.17 18.02
CA LYS A 252 1.74 -20.93 17.48
C LYS A 252 0.71 -20.70 18.58
N ASN A 253 0.78 -21.47 19.66
CA ASN A 253 -0.13 -21.36 20.80
C ASN A 253 0.23 -20.24 21.78
N ASN A 254 1.14 -19.33 21.41
CA ASN A 254 1.60 -18.18 22.22
C ASN A 254 2.05 -18.56 23.65
N GLN A 255 2.49 -19.81 23.87
CA GLN A 255 2.97 -20.26 25.18
C GLN A 255 4.43 -19.82 25.46
N ILE A 256 5.06 -19.16 24.49
CA ILE A 256 6.43 -18.65 24.60
C ILE A 256 6.36 -17.12 24.53
N ASP A 257 6.85 -16.44 25.56
CA ASP A 257 7.03 -14.99 25.53
C ASP A 257 8.12 -14.63 24.52
N MET A 258 7.68 -14.27 23.31
CA MET A 258 8.55 -13.95 22.18
C MET A 258 9.09 -12.52 22.20
N GLY A 259 8.57 -11.66 23.10
CA GLY A 259 8.49 -10.21 22.92
C GLY A 259 9.80 -9.41 23.00
N LYS A 260 10.93 -10.00 23.39
CA LYS A 260 12.22 -9.27 23.49
C LYS A 260 13.45 -10.01 22.97
N GLU A 261 13.51 -11.33 23.10
CA GLU A 261 14.70 -12.09 22.71
C GLU A 261 14.75 -12.48 21.22
N ILE A 262 13.60 -12.62 20.55
CA ILE A 262 13.57 -12.99 19.13
C ILE A 262 14.03 -11.79 18.26
N VAL A 263 13.58 -10.58 18.59
CA VAL A 263 13.91 -9.34 17.86
C VAL A 263 15.41 -9.05 17.83
N THR A 264 16.10 -9.30 18.94
CA THR A 264 17.55 -9.11 19.07
C THR A 264 18.36 -10.21 18.35
N LYS A 265 17.76 -11.38 18.07
CA LYS A 265 18.45 -12.57 17.56
C LYS A 265 18.19 -12.87 16.07
N PHE A 266 17.26 -12.17 15.42
CA PHE A 266 17.06 -12.19 13.96
C PHE A 266 17.60 -10.90 13.32
N PRO A 267 18.86 -10.88 12.84
CA PRO A 267 19.49 -9.65 12.33
C PRO A 267 18.75 -9.05 11.11
N ILE A 268 18.03 -9.86 10.34
CA ILE A 268 17.20 -9.39 9.22
C ILE A 268 15.97 -8.63 9.72
N ILE A 269 15.28 -9.10 10.76
CA ILE A 269 14.11 -8.43 11.34
C ILE A 269 14.53 -7.11 11.97
N ASN A 270 15.66 -7.10 12.69
CA ASN A 270 16.24 -5.87 13.25
C ASN A 270 16.65 -4.88 12.14
N SER A 271 17.19 -5.38 11.03
CA SER A 271 17.51 -4.53 9.86
C SER A 271 16.24 -3.96 9.23
N MET A 272 15.17 -4.76 9.09
CA MET A 272 13.89 -4.29 8.58
C MET A 272 13.24 -3.25 9.52
N ALA A 273 13.32 -3.46 10.84
CA ALA A 273 12.82 -2.53 11.84
C ALA A 273 13.49 -1.15 11.73
N LYS A 274 14.81 -1.10 11.53
CA LYS A 274 15.56 0.15 11.28
C LYS A 274 15.10 0.91 10.04
N TYR A 275 14.58 0.19 9.04
CA TYR A 275 14.05 0.77 7.81
C TYR A 275 12.51 0.80 7.77
N ALA A 276 11.82 0.50 8.88
CA ALA A 276 10.36 0.49 8.92
C ALA A 276 9.76 1.82 8.46
N PHE A 277 10.41 2.94 8.81
CA PHE A 277 10.01 4.29 8.43
C PHE A 277 9.93 4.54 6.91
N ILE A 278 10.65 3.78 6.09
CA ILE A 278 10.58 3.87 4.62
C ILE A 278 9.80 2.70 4.00
N LEU A 279 9.77 1.55 4.67
CA LEU A 279 9.06 0.36 4.20
C LEU A 279 7.54 0.56 4.20
N TYR A 280 6.94 1.17 5.24
CA TYR A 280 5.49 1.44 5.25
C TYR A 280 5.04 2.45 4.19
N PRO A 281 5.71 3.61 4.01
CA PRO A 281 5.38 4.51 2.90
C PRO A 281 5.54 3.83 1.53
N LEU A 282 6.56 2.99 1.36
CA LEU A 282 6.81 2.29 0.10
C LEU A 282 5.72 1.25 -0.21
N SER A 283 5.24 0.50 0.78
CA SER A 283 4.13 -0.45 0.59
C SER A 283 2.84 0.29 0.21
N ALA A 284 2.53 1.40 0.88
CA ALA A 284 1.40 2.26 0.56
C ALA A 284 1.51 2.83 -0.86
N PHE A 285 2.70 3.29 -1.27
CA PHE A 285 2.96 3.76 -2.64
C PHE A 285 2.64 2.69 -3.68
N ILE A 286 3.17 1.48 -3.48
CA ILE A 286 2.93 0.34 -4.37
C ILE A 286 1.45 0.00 -4.43
N LEU A 287 0.75 0.01 -3.30
CA LEU A 287 -0.66 -0.32 -3.20
C LEU A 287 -1.55 0.70 -3.92
N VAL A 288 -1.34 2.01 -3.68
CA VAL A 288 -2.09 3.07 -4.38
C VAL A 288 -1.79 3.04 -5.88
N LEU A 289 -0.53 2.78 -6.27
CA LEU A 289 -0.17 2.59 -7.67
C LEU A 289 -0.86 1.38 -8.29
N PHE A 290 -0.91 0.26 -7.57
CA PHE A 290 -1.52 -0.98 -8.06
C PHE A 290 -3.02 -0.78 -8.32
N ILE A 291 -3.74 -0.21 -7.35
CA ILE A 291 -5.19 0.06 -7.48
C ILE A 291 -5.46 1.06 -8.61
N GLY A 292 -4.70 2.16 -8.64
CA GLY A 292 -4.79 3.16 -9.71
C GLY A 292 -4.51 2.56 -11.10
N ASN A 293 -3.54 1.63 -11.18
CA ASN A 293 -3.15 0.98 -12.42
C ASN A 293 -4.03 -0.18 -12.85
N LEU A 294 -4.70 -0.88 -11.94
CA LEU A 294 -5.47 -2.07 -12.29
C LEU A 294 -6.91 -1.71 -12.66
N ILE A 295 -7.54 -0.84 -11.86
CA ILE A 295 -8.97 -0.57 -11.99
C ILE A 295 -9.18 0.83 -12.60
N ILE A 296 -8.69 1.86 -11.92
CA ILE A 296 -9.13 3.23 -12.19
C ILE A 296 -8.66 3.72 -13.56
N LYS A 297 -7.40 3.45 -13.94
CA LYS A 297 -6.88 3.93 -15.23
C LYS A 297 -7.67 3.38 -16.43
N ASN A 298 -8.10 2.13 -16.35
CA ASN A 298 -8.79 1.41 -17.43
C ASN A 298 -10.22 1.92 -17.58
N ILE A 299 -10.96 2.02 -16.46
CA ILE A 299 -12.33 2.54 -16.47
C ILE A 299 -12.34 4.02 -16.88
N ALA A 300 -11.42 4.84 -16.35
CA ALA A 300 -11.31 6.24 -16.73
C ALA A 300 -11.01 6.41 -18.23
N GLY A 301 -10.15 5.57 -18.80
CA GLY A 301 -9.87 5.55 -20.24
C GLY A 301 -11.08 5.16 -21.08
N LEU A 302 -11.88 4.19 -20.62
CA LEU A 302 -13.13 3.77 -21.27
C LEU A 302 -14.17 4.90 -21.25
N VAL A 303 -14.39 5.53 -20.09
CA VAL A 303 -15.30 6.68 -19.95
C VAL A 303 -14.86 7.82 -20.86
N PHE A 304 -13.58 8.17 -20.85
CA PHE A 304 -13.01 9.18 -21.75
C PHE A 304 -13.31 8.87 -23.22
N CYS A 305 -13.03 7.65 -23.67
CA CYS A 305 -13.30 7.23 -25.05
C CYS A 305 -14.81 7.31 -25.38
N GLY A 306 -15.67 6.88 -24.46
CA GLY A 306 -17.13 6.93 -24.61
C GLY A 306 -17.65 8.35 -24.78
N VAL A 307 -17.22 9.27 -23.91
CA VAL A 307 -17.62 10.68 -23.94
C VAL A 307 -17.13 11.38 -25.21
N VAL A 308 -15.86 11.17 -25.59
CA VAL A 308 -15.30 11.77 -26.81
C VAL A 308 -16.02 11.28 -28.09
N LYS A 309 -16.54 10.06 -28.09
CA LYS A 309 -17.24 9.46 -29.24
C LYS A 309 -18.71 9.87 -29.37
N HIS A 310 -19.43 10.00 -28.26
CA HIS A 310 -20.89 10.21 -28.28
C HIS A 310 -21.32 11.69 -28.38
N TYR A 311 -20.41 12.64 -28.13
CA TYR A 311 -20.71 14.07 -28.22
C TYR A 311 -19.97 14.72 -29.41
N PRO A 312 -20.60 14.80 -30.61
CA PRO A 312 -20.01 15.46 -31.77
C PRO A 312 -19.96 17.00 -31.64
N ASN A 313 -19.04 17.62 -32.39
CA ASN A 313 -18.69 19.05 -32.39
C ASN A 313 -19.88 20.03 -32.24
N ILE A 314 -19.86 20.88 -31.21
CA ILE A 314 -20.69 22.09 -31.14
C ILE A 314 -20.11 23.21 -32.03
N GLU A 315 -18.80 23.19 -32.33
CA GLU A 315 -18.14 24.23 -33.14
C GLU A 315 -18.33 24.10 -34.67
N LYS A 316 -18.77 22.94 -35.20
CA LYS A 316 -19.03 22.80 -36.65
C LYS A 316 -20.43 23.28 -37.06
N THR A 317 -21.32 23.53 -36.12
CA THR A 317 -22.65 24.10 -36.37
C THR A 317 -22.65 25.62 -36.48
N GLU A 318 -21.61 26.31 -36.00
CA GLU A 318 -21.48 27.78 -36.09
C GLU A 318 -20.65 28.26 -37.30
N LYS A 319 -19.87 27.40 -37.97
CA LYS A 319 -19.23 27.75 -39.27
C LYS A 319 -20.10 27.46 -40.49
N LYS A 320 -21.35 27.04 -40.29
CA LYS A 320 -22.33 26.73 -41.34
C LYS A 320 -23.68 27.45 -41.18
N ALA A 321 -23.79 28.39 -40.25
CA ALA A 321 -24.93 29.30 -40.11
C ALA A 321 -24.42 30.73 -40.33
#